data_AF-T1EKQ0-F1
#
_entry.id   AF-T1EKQ0-F1
#
_cell.length_a   1.000
_cell.length_b   1.000
_cell.length_c   1.000
_cell.angle_alpha   90.00
_cell.angle_beta   90.00
_cell.angle_gamma   90.00
#
_symmetry.space_group_name_H-M   'P 1'
#
loop_
_entity.id
_entity.type
_entity.pdbx_description
1 polymer ?
#
loop_
_entity_poly.entity_id
_entity_poly.type
_entity_poly.pdbx_seq_one_letter_code
_entity_poly.pdbx_strand_id
1 'polypeptide(L)'
;KFMKTPQCKSIPMTMTIRKSGCHDVNLKVKYCGGMCQSYYIPIPPVSRKDRRDKKVERLAHKICSFCKPKSYKYRNVEFTCPNSRYGPKVQKKVRVIDRCACTNLPL
;
A
#
# COMPACT_ATOMS: atom_id res chain seq x y z
N LYS A 1 8.36 -14.85 -23.83
CA LYS A 1 7.43 -14.33 -22.79
C LYS A 1 7.86 -12.90 -22.43
N PHE A 2 7.11 -11.87 -22.82
CA PHE A 2 7.55 -10.45 -22.74
C PHE A 2 7.39 -9.80 -21.36
N MET A 3 6.59 -10.41 -20.47
CA MET A 3 6.33 -9.86 -19.14
C MET A 3 7.33 -10.38 -18.10
N LYS A 4 8.11 -9.46 -17.51
CA LYS A 4 8.93 -9.74 -16.33
C LYS A 4 8.04 -10.08 -15.13
N THR A 5 8.49 -10.97 -14.27
CA THR A 5 7.75 -11.28 -13.03
C THR A 5 7.69 -10.02 -12.14
N PRO A 6 6.49 -9.56 -11.71
CA PRO A 6 6.38 -8.40 -10.82
C PRO A 6 7.06 -8.69 -9.48
N GLN A 7 7.80 -7.70 -8.97
CA GLN A 7 8.50 -7.81 -7.69
C GLN A 7 7.85 -6.87 -6.70
N CYS A 8 7.04 -7.37 -5.77
CA CYS A 8 6.49 -6.58 -4.66
C CYS A 8 6.74 -7.30 -3.34
N LYS A 9 7.44 -6.62 -2.42
CA LYS A 9 7.91 -7.19 -1.16
C LYS A 9 7.34 -6.44 0.04
N SER A 10 7.19 -7.16 1.15
CA SER A 10 6.87 -6.59 2.45
C SER A 10 8.18 -6.49 3.24
N ILE A 11 8.75 -5.30 3.34
CA ILE A 11 10.09 -5.08 3.85
C ILE A 11 10.00 -4.67 5.34
N PRO A 12 10.71 -5.35 6.27
CA PRO A 12 10.66 -5.02 7.68
C PRO A 12 11.34 -3.66 7.95
N MET A 13 10.80 -2.90 8.90
CA MET A 13 11.41 -1.67 9.41
C MET A 13 11.05 -1.46 10.88
N THR A 14 11.86 -0.67 11.59
CA THR A 14 11.53 -0.21 12.95
C THR A 14 10.93 1.17 12.88
N MET A 15 9.75 1.35 13.48
CA MET A 15 9.03 2.61 13.52
C MET A 15 8.77 3.01 14.97
N THR A 16 9.14 4.24 15.33
CA THR A 16 8.84 4.79 16.65
C THR A 16 7.39 5.27 16.69
N ILE A 17 6.61 4.76 17.64
CA ILE A 17 5.22 5.16 17.86
C ILE A 17 5.17 6.02 19.12
N ARG A 18 4.47 7.15 19.00
CA ARG A 18 4.30 8.12 20.07
C ARG A 18 2.87 8.12 20.59
N LYS A 19 2.73 8.35 21.89
CA LYS A 19 1.45 8.62 22.54
C LYS A 19 1.67 9.73 23.57
N SER A 20 0.81 10.74 23.55
CA SER A 20 0.88 11.86 24.50
C SER A 20 0.89 11.35 25.94
N GLY A 21 1.81 11.90 26.75
CA GLY A 21 1.98 11.53 28.16
C GLY A 21 2.64 10.17 28.41
N CYS A 22 3.22 9.54 27.38
CA CYS A 22 3.87 8.24 27.47
C CYS A 22 5.24 8.26 26.79
N HIS A 23 6.10 7.32 27.18
CA HIS A 23 7.37 7.11 26.50
C HIS A 23 7.18 6.53 25.09
N ASP A 24 8.09 6.88 24.20
CA ASP A 24 8.13 6.39 22.83
C ASP A 24 8.43 4.88 22.80
N VAL A 25 7.76 4.16 21.88
CA VAL A 25 7.93 2.71 21.72
C VAL A 25 8.36 2.38 20.30
N ASN A 26 9.45 1.63 20.16
CA ASN A 26 9.92 1.14 18.87
C ASN A 26 9.18 -0.14 18.47
N LEU A 27 8.46 -0.09 17.35
CA LEU A 27 7.70 -1.21 16.82
C LEU A 27 8.31 -1.71 15.51
N LYS A 28 8.60 -3.02 15.42
CA LYS A 28 8.93 -3.67 14.15
C LYS A 28 7.67 -3.76 13.28
N VAL A 29 7.61 -3.01 12.20
CA VAL A 29 6.52 -2.99 11.21
C VAL A 29 7.03 -3.41 9.83
N LYS A 30 6.17 -3.38 8.81
CA LYS A 30 6.54 -3.61 7.43
C LYS A 30 6.10 -2.42 6.58
N TYR A 31 6.83 -2.14 5.51
CA TYR A 31 6.38 -1.27 4.42
C TYR A 31 6.39 -2.04 3.09
N CYS A 32 5.71 -1.50 2.08
CA CYS A 32 5.64 -2.11 0.75
C CYS A 32 6.65 -1.45 -0.18
N GLY A 33 7.43 -2.26 -0.91
CA GLY A 33 8.40 -1.78 -1.88
C GLY A 33 8.52 -2.75 -3.06
N GLY A 34 8.58 -2.22 -4.28
CA GLY A 34 8.61 -3.05 -5.47
C GLY A 34 8.32 -2.36 -6.80
N MET A 35 8.41 -3.16 -7.86
CA MET A 35 8.07 -2.79 -9.24
C MET A 35 6.88 -3.66 -9.70
N CYS A 36 5.78 -2.99 -10.04
CA CYS A 36 4.58 -3.62 -10.58
C CYS A 36 4.41 -3.25 -12.05
N GLN A 37 3.66 -4.07 -12.78
CA GLN A 37 3.42 -3.84 -14.21
C GLN A 37 2.23 -2.91 -14.42
N SER A 38 2.44 -1.91 -15.26
CA SER A 38 1.39 -1.14 -15.89
C SER A 38 1.46 -1.35 -17.40
N TYR A 39 0.33 -1.26 -18.08
CA TYR A 39 0.28 -1.33 -19.52
C TYR A 39 -0.84 -0.46 -20.08
N TYR A 40 -0.64 -0.06 -21.33
CA TYR A 40 -1.59 0.65 -22.16
C TYR A 40 -1.65 -0.06 -23.50
N ILE A 41 -2.82 -0.57 -23.86
CA ILE A 41 -3.04 -1.21 -25.17
C ILE A 41 -4.05 -0.34 -25.91
N PRO A 42 -3.62 0.41 -26.95
CA PRO A 42 -4.56 1.16 -27.78
C PRO A 42 -5.46 0.18 -28.54
N ILE A 43 -6.74 0.51 -28.66
CA ILE A 43 -7.62 -0.16 -29.61
C ILE A 43 -7.56 0.62 -30.93
N PRO A 44 -7.12 0.00 -32.04
CA PRO A 44 -7.07 0.68 -33.33
C PRO A 44 -8.45 1.22 -33.74
N PRO A 45 -8.55 2.48 -34.21
CA PRO A 45 -9.82 3.03 -34.65
C PRO A 45 -10.31 2.32 -35.92
N VAL A 46 -11.52 1.78 -35.88
CA VAL A 46 -12.14 1.03 -37.00
C VAL A 46 -12.72 1.96 -38.08
N SER A 47 -12.89 3.25 -37.77
CA SER A 47 -13.40 4.28 -38.68
C SER A 47 -12.65 5.60 -38.56
N ARG A 48 -12.63 6.41 -39.64
CA ARG A 48 -12.10 7.79 -39.63
C ARG A 48 -12.80 8.68 -38.59
N LYS A 49 -14.07 8.41 -38.25
CA LYS A 49 -14.81 9.12 -37.18
C LYS A 49 -14.33 8.75 -35.77
N ASP A 50 -13.65 7.61 -35.62
CA ASP A 50 -13.12 7.11 -34.35
C ASP A 50 -11.70 7.60 -34.04
N ARG A 51 -11.04 8.24 -35.02
CA ARG A 51 -9.69 8.83 -34.87
C ARG A 51 -9.63 10.05 -33.95
N ARG A 52 -10.74 10.50 -33.37
CA ARG A 52 -10.68 11.52 -32.33
C ARG A 52 -9.94 10.93 -31.14
N ASP A 53 -8.79 11.50 -30.77
CA ASP A 53 -7.89 10.99 -29.72
C ASP A 53 -8.63 10.63 -28.41
N LYS A 54 -9.65 11.41 -28.05
CA LYS A 54 -10.51 11.15 -26.88
C LYS A 54 -11.31 9.84 -26.94
N LYS A 55 -11.63 9.32 -28.13
CA LYS A 55 -12.36 8.05 -28.31
C LYS A 55 -11.41 6.85 -28.26
N VAL A 56 -10.23 6.96 -28.87
CA VAL A 56 -9.15 5.96 -28.78
C VAL A 56 -8.72 5.78 -27.31
N GLU A 57 -8.56 6.89 -26.58
CA GLU A 57 -8.18 6.88 -25.17
C GLU A 57 -9.23 6.23 -24.25
N ARG A 58 -10.52 6.33 -24.60
CA ARG A 58 -11.60 5.66 -23.86
C ARG A 58 -11.69 4.16 -24.13
N LEU A 59 -11.36 3.76 -25.36
CA LEU A 59 -11.40 2.35 -25.78
C LEU A 59 -10.13 1.60 -25.39
N ALA A 60 -9.01 2.30 -25.18
CA ALA A 60 -7.76 1.69 -24.79
C ALA A 60 -7.88 0.85 -23.52
N HIS A 61 -7.31 -0.36 -23.55
CA HIS A 61 -7.25 -1.22 -22.39
C HIS A 61 -6.06 -0.79 -21.52
N LYS A 62 -6.35 -0.26 -20.33
CA LYS A 62 -5.37 0.29 -19.40
C LYS A 62 -5.39 -0.50 -18.12
N ILE A 63 -4.22 -0.91 -17.65
CA ILE A 63 -4.03 -1.45 -16.30
C ILE A 63 -2.89 -0.71 -15.64
N CYS A 64 -3.14 -0.26 -14.42
CA CYS A 64 -2.12 0.31 -13.56
C CYS A 64 -2.06 -0.47 -12.25
N SER A 65 -0.96 -1.20 -12.02
CA SER A 65 -0.73 -1.93 -10.78
C SER A 65 0.26 -1.20 -9.87
N PHE A 66 0.01 -1.19 -8.57
CA PHE A 66 0.92 -0.61 -7.57
C PHE A 66 1.22 -1.60 -6.45
N CYS A 67 2.44 -1.54 -5.91
CA CYS A 67 2.86 -2.35 -4.77
C CYS A 67 2.32 -1.72 -3.48
N LYS A 68 1.19 -2.24 -2.98
CA LYS A 68 0.51 -1.72 -1.79
C LYS A 68 0.12 -2.83 -0.82
N PRO A 69 -0.32 -2.50 0.41
CA PRO A 69 -0.75 -3.51 1.37
C PRO A 69 -1.93 -4.31 0.83
N LYS A 70 -1.78 -5.64 0.79
CA LYS A 70 -2.86 -6.60 0.48
C LYS A 70 -3.63 -6.99 1.74
N SER A 71 -2.95 -7.02 2.88
CA SER A 71 -3.56 -7.40 4.16
C SER A 71 -2.86 -6.70 5.33
N TYR A 72 -3.62 -6.57 6.41
CA TYR A 72 -3.19 -5.93 7.65
C TYR A 72 -3.45 -6.87 8.82
N LYS A 73 -2.74 -6.65 9.92
CA LYS A 73 -3.02 -7.29 11.22
C LYS A 73 -2.93 -6.30 12.35
N TYR A 74 -3.52 -6.64 13.48
CA TYR A 74 -3.41 -5.85 14.71
C TYR A 74 -2.26 -6.36 15.56
N ARG A 75 -1.54 -5.43 16.20
CA ARG A 75 -0.58 -5.71 17.26
C ARG A 75 -0.92 -4.90 18.49
N ASN A 76 -0.86 -5.52 19.66
CA ASN A 76 -0.95 -4.82 20.93
C ASN A 76 0.42 -4.20 21.24
N VAL A 77 0.43 -2.89 21.52
CA VAL A 77 1.62 -2.14 21.92
C VAL A 77 1.37 -1.62 23.32
N GLU A 78 2.26 -1.94 24.24
CA GLU A 78 2.24 -1.43 25.61
C GLU A 78 3.07 -0.16 25.70
N PHE A 79 2.46 0.91 26.22
CA PHE A 79 3.11 2.19 26.49
C PHE A 79 3.28 2.38 27.98
N THR A 80 4.43 2.89 28.39
CA THR A 80 4.67 3.33 29.77
C THR A 80 4.33 4.81 29.88
N CYS A 81 3.35 5.15 30.71
CA CYS A 81 2.77 6.49 30.87
C CYS A 81 2.83 6.89 32.35
N PRO A 82 3.93 7.52 32.81
CA PRO A 82 4.15 7.79 34.24
C PRO A 82 3.08 8.68 34.88
N ASN A 83 2.47 9.60 34.11
CA ASN A 83 1.48 10.56 34.61
C ASN A 83 0.02 10.19 34.25
N SER A 84 -0.24 8.92 33.92
CA SER A 84 -1.57 8.46 33.50
C SER A 84 -2.49 8.20 34.70
N ARG A 85 -3.70 8.77 34.67
CA ARG A 85 -4.74 8.54 35.70
C ARG A 85 -5.21 7.08 35.81
N TYR A 86 -5.03 6.29 34.76
CA TYR A 86 -5.53 4.92 34.67
C TYR A 86 -4.45 3.85 34.92
N GLY A 87 -3.27 4.26 35.40
CA GLY A 87 -2.13 3.39 35.67
C GLY A 87 -0.95 3.58 34.72
N PRO A 88 0.24 3.05 35.07
CA PRO A 88 1.50 3.34 34.39
C PRO A 88 1.66 2.63 33.04
N LYS A 89 0.82 1.63 32.75
CA LYS A 89 0.87 0.85 31.51
C LYS A 89 -0.43 0.99 30.75
N VAL A 90 -0.35 1.41 29.49
CA VAL A 90 -1.52 1.49 28.61
C VAL A 90 -1.28 0.69 27.34
N GLN A 91 -2.16 -0.25 27.05
CA GLN A 91 -2.10 -1.02 25.82
C GLN A 91 -2.92 -0.37 24.71
N LYS A 92 -2.38 -0.36 23.49
CA LYS A 92 -3.08 0.13 22.29
C LYS A 92 -2.94 -0.87 21.15
N LYS A 93 -4.05 -1.16 20.49
CA LYS A 93 -4.06 -1.91 19.23
C LYS A 93 -3.62 -1.01 18.09
N VAL A 94 -2.57 -1.42 17.38
CA VAL A 94 -2.03 -0.74 16.20
C VAL A 94 -2.21 -1.64 14.98
N ARG A 95 -2.75 -1.09 13.90
CA ARG A 95 -2.89 -1.79 12.62
C ARG A 95 -1.57 -1.67 11.85
N VAL A 96 -0.98 -2.81 11.51
CA VAL A 96 0.30 -2.89 10.79
C VAL A 96 0.14 -3.68 9.49
N ILE A 97 0.99 -3.40 8.51
CA ILE A 97 1.02 -4.14 7.24
C ILE A 97 1.46 -5.58 7.51
N ASP A 98 0.68 -6.54 7.03
CA ASP A 98 1.04 -7.96 7.11
C ASP A 98 1.72 -8.45 5.83
N ARG A 99 1.08 -8.20 4.67
CA ARG A 99 1.56 -8.57 3.34
C ARG A 99 1.28 -7.49 2.30
N CYS A 100 2.19 -7.34 1.36
CA CYS A 100 2.11 -6.46 0.20
C CYS A 100 1.91 -7.28 -1.09
N ALA A 101 1.25 -6.71 -2.09
CA ALA A 101 1.14 -7.28 -3.42
C ALA A 101 0.97 -6.20 -4.49
N CYS A 102 1.29 -6.53 -5.74
CA CYS A 102 0.85 -5.74 -6.89
C CYS A 102 -0.66 -5.89 -7.02
N THR A 103 -1.37 -4.77 -7.04
CA THR A 103 -2.83 -4.74 -7.17
C THR A 103 -3.24 -3.63 -8.11
N ASN A 104 -4.26 -3.90 -8.94
CA ASN A 104 -4.79 -2.93 -9.89
C ASN A 104 -5.45 -1.77 -9.14
N LEU A 105 -5.23 -0.55 -9.60
CA LEU A 105 -6.06 0.58 -9.22
C LEU A 105 -7.33 0.59 -10.08
N PRO A 106 -8.48 1.01 -9.51
CA PRO A 106 -9.57 1.49 -10.35
C PRO A 106 -9.07 2.74 -11.07
N LEU A 107 -9.02 2.66 -12.40
CA LEU A 107 -8.70 3.78 -13.31
C LEU A 107 -10.00 4.47 -13.73
#